data_AF-A0A3A5AES3-F1
#
_entry.id   AF-A0A3A5AES3-F1
#
_cell.length_a   1.000
_cell.length_b   1.000
_cell.length_c   1.000
_cell.angle_alpha   90.00
_cell.angle_beta   90.00
_cell.angle_gamma   90.00
#
_symmetry.space_group_name_H-M   'P 1'
#
loop_
_entity.id
_entity.type
_entity.pdbx_description
1 polymer ?
#
loop_
_entity_poly.entity_id
_entity_poly.type
_entity_poly.pdbx_seq_one_letter_code
_entity_poly.pdbx_strand_id
1 'polypeptide(L)'
;MSDIIEDKLEAILKNKDPMFKYRDDLNLRSDMNLDSLDVMEFLFEIESQMSIKIAEEDIDKCGLLVLGNLRQYISKRLGPAA
;
A
#
# COMPACT_ATOMS: atom_id res chain seq x y z
N MET A 1 -8.52 4.41 -17.67
CA MET A 1 -9.29 3.99 -16.48
C MET A 1 -8.37 4.23 -15.30
N SER A 2 -8.69 5.25 -14.51
CA SER A 2 -7.80 5.74 -13.46
C SER A 2 -7.72 4.70 -12.35
N ASP A 3 -6.50 4.28 -12.03
CA ASP A 3 -6.21 3.29 -11.00
C ASP A 3 -6.57 3.90 -9.63
N ILE A 4 -7.81 3.67 -9.17
CA ILE A 4 -8.33 4.12 -7.86
C ILE A 4 -7.38 3.71 -6.72
N ILE A 5 -6.59 2.66 -6.95
CA ILE A 5 -5.58 2.16 -6.03
C ILE A 5 -4.41 3.13 -5.92
N GLU A 6 -3.87 3.63 -7.04
CA GLU A 6 -2.80 4.64 -7.04
C GLU A 6 -3.23 5.91 -6.32
N ASP A 7 -4.44 6.41 -6.62
CA ASP A 7 -4.97 7.62 -5.99
C ASP A 7 -5.09 7.48 -4.47
N LYS A 8 -5.61 6.33 -4.00
CA LYS A 8 -5.68 6.02 -2.57
C LYS A 8 -4.30 5.86 -1.94
N LEU A 9 -3.38 5.14 -2.58
CA LEU A 9 -2.01 4.99 -2.06
C LEU A 9 -1.31 6.35 -1.97
N GLU A 10 -1.47 7.21 -2.97
CA GLU A 10 -0.93 8.56 -2.97
C GLU A 10 -1.59 9.43 -1.87
N ALA A 11 -2.89 9.31 -1.66
CA ALA A 11 -3.59 10.04 -0.60
C ALA A 11 -3.10 9.65 0.81
N ILE A 12 -2.87 8.36 1.06
CA ILE A 12 -2.34 7.85 2.33
C ILE A 12 -0.90 8.33 2.52
N LEU A 13 -0.06 8.25 1.47
CA LEU A 13 1.31 8.79 1.52
C LEU A 13 1.33 10.28 1.82
N LYS A 14 0.50 11.08 1.15
CA LYS A 14 0.42 12.53 1.37
C LYS A 14 -0.08 12.92 2.77
N ASN A 15 -0.93 12.10 3.38
CA ASN A 15 -1.36 12.31 4.77
C ASN A 15 -0.19 12.18 5.74
N LYS A 16 0.73 11.25 5.45
CA LYS A 16 1.87 11.00 6.30
C LYS A 16 3.02 11.96 6.02
N ASP A 17 3.33 12.15 4.74
CA ASP A 17 4.35 13.09 4.29
C ASP A 17 3.98 13.68 2.91
N PRO A 18 3.61 14.96 2.83
CA PRO A 18 3.18 15.59 1.59
C PRO A 18 4.29 15.79 0.56
N MET A 19 5.56 15.59 0.94
CA MET A 19 6.70 15.66 0.01
C MET A 19 7.01 14.29 -0.63
N PHE A 20 6.47 13.19 -0.08
CA PHE A 20 6.65 11.88 -0.67
C PHE A 20 5.82 11.71 -1.93
N LYS A 21 6.49 11.16 -2.96
CA LYS A 21 5.87 10.87 -4.24
C LYS A 21 5.68 9.36 -4.34
N TYR A 22 4.48 8.95 -4.72
CA TYR A 22 4.19 7.55 -5.03
C TYR A 22 5.19 7.02 -6.08
N ARG A 23 5.83 5.89 -5.78
CA ARG A 23 6.70 5.14 -6.71
C ARG A 23 6.48 3.66 -6.47
N ASP A 24 6.39 2.88 -7.54
CA ASP A 24 6.24 1.43 -7.48
C ASP A 24 7.43 0.72 -6.80
N ASP A 25 8.64 1.22 -6.97
CA ASP A 25 9.84 0.66 -6.31
C ASP A 25 10.05 1.16 -4.86
N LEU A 26 9.19 2.05 -4.36
CA LEU A 26 9.34 2.60 -3.01
C LEU A 26 9.06 1.53 -1.95
N ASN A 27 10.02 1.38 -1.04
CA ASN A 27 9.93 0.48 0.09
C ASN A 27 9.62 1.26 1.37
N LEU A 28 8.50 0.92 2.03
CA LEU A 28 8.04 1.57 3.27
C LEU A 28 9.08 1.48 4.41
N ARG A 29 9.83 0.38 4.51
CA ARG A 29 10.86 0.22 5.55
C ARG A 29 12.20 0.85 5.18
N SER A 30 12.67 0.67 3.94
CA SER A 30 14.01 1.19 3.56
C SER A 30 13.99 2.66 3.14
N ASP A 31 12.95 3.10 2.43
CA ASP A 31 12.87 4.43 1.84
C ASP A 31 12.21 5.43 2.80
N MET A 32 11.11 5.01 3.46
CA MET A 32 10.40 5.84 4.44
C MET A 32 10.85 5.61 5.88
N ASN A 33 11.76 4.66 6.13
CA ASN A 33 12.21 4.29 7.47
C ASN A 33 11.05 3.98 8.44
N LEU A 34 9.93 3.44 7.92
CA LEU A 34 8.77 3.16 8.75
C LEU A 34 9.05 2.00 9.70
N ASP A 35 8.74 2.22 10.96
CA ASP A 35 8.76 1.17 11.97
C ASP A 35 7.65 0.15 11.74
N SER A 36 7.75 -1.00 12.41
CA SER A 36 6.77 -2.09 12.24
C SER A 36 5.35 -1.65 12.57
N LEU A 37 5.18 -0.72 13.51
CA LEU A 37 3.90 -0.11 13.86
C LEU A 37 3.36 0.76 12.71
N ASP A 38 4.21 1.66 12.20
CA ASP A 38 3.88 2.55 11.08
C ASP A 38 3.49 1.80 9.81
N VAL A 39 4.16 0.67 9.53
CA VAL A 39 3.82 -0.22 8.42
C VAL A 39 2.45 -0.86 8.65
N MET A 40 2.19 -1.36 9.86
CA MET A 40 0.88 -1.94 10.18
C MET A 40 -0.24 -0.91 10.04
N GLU A 41 -0.08 0.31 10.57
CA GLU A 41 -1.07 1.39 10.45
C GLU A 41 -1.35 1.73 8.99
N PHE A 42 -0.30 1.83 8.17
CA PHE A 42 -0.42 2.08 6.73
C PHE A 42 -1.23 0.98 6.03
N LEU A 43 -0.93 -0.29 6.32
CA LEU A 43 -1.65 -1.42 5.75
C LEU A 43 -3.10 -1.48 6.23
N PHE A 44 -3.36 -1.18 7.51
CA PHE A 44 -4.70 -1.16 8.08
C PHE A 44 -5.56 -0.06 7.45
N GLU A 45 -4.97 1.10 7.19
CA GLU A 45 -5.64 2.21 6.50
C GLU A 45 -6.01 1.80 5.06
N ILE A 46 -5.11 1.11 4.35
CA ILE A 46 -5.37 0.56 3.02
C ILE A 46 -6.50 -0.48 3.07
N GLU A 47 -6.43 -1.43 3.99
CA GLU A 47 -7.46 -2.46 4.20
C GLU A 47 -8.83 -1.83 4.42
N SER A 48 -8.90 -0.81 5.27
CA SER A 48 -10.14 -0.06 5.56
C SER A 48 -10.63 0.73 4.34
N GLN A 49 -9.74 1.47 3.67
CA GLN A 49 -10.07 2.29 2.51
C GLN A 49 -10.53 1.48 1.30
N MET A 50 -10.01 0.26 1.15
CA MET A 50 -10.24 -0.59 -0.02
C MET A 50 -11.12 -1.80 0.29
N SER A 51 -11.52 -1.97 1.56
CA SER A 51 -12.29 -3.12 2.04
C SER A 51 -11.65 -4.47 1.67
N ILE A 52 -10.33 -4.55 1.82
CA ILE A 52 -9.55 -5.78 1.58
C ILE A 52 -9.00 -6.33 2.89
N LYS A 53 -8.57 -7.59 2.86
CA LYS A 53 -7.78 -8.20 3.94
C LYS A 53 -6.37 -8.53 3.47
N ILE A 54 -5.38 -7.99 4.18
CA ILE A 54 -3.96 -8.26 4.02
C ILE A 54 -3.52 -9.10 5.23
N ALA A 55 -3.15 -10.36 5.01
CA ALA A 55 -2.60 -11.17 6.08
C ALA A 55 -1.17 -10.72 6.38
N GLU A 56 -0.78 -10.70 7.66
CA GLU A 56 0.59 -10.35 8.04
C GLU A 56 1.63 -11.27 7.39
N GLU A 57 1.28 -12.54 7.21
CA GLU A 57 2.09 -13.51 6.48
C GLU A 57 2.34 -13.12 5.01
N ASP A 58 1.34 -12.52 4.35
CA ASP A 58 1.46 -12.04 2.97
C ASP A 58 2.34 -10.80 2.91
N ILE A 59 2.43 -9.99 3.97
CA ILE A 59 3.30 -8.80 3.99
C ILE A 59 4.76 -9.22 3.76
N ASP A 60 5.21 -10.23 4.49
CA ASP A 60 6.58 -10.74 4.40
C ASP A 60 6.75 -11.62 3.15
N LYS A 61 5.81 -12.55 2.89
CA LYS A 61 5.88 -13.49 1.74
C LYS A 61 5.76 -12.81 0.38
N CYS A 62 4.88 -11.82 0.24
CA CYS A 62 4.65 -11.09 -1.02
C CYS A 62 5.39 -9.76 -1.08
N GLY A 63 6.17 -9.41 -0.04
CA GLY A 63 6.91 -8.16 0.00
C GLY A 63 6.01 -6.93 -0.15
N LEU A 64 4.90 -6.88 0.59
CA LEU A 64 3.93 -5.77 0.56
C LEU A 64 4.47 -4.46 1.18
N LEU A 65 5.70 -4.51 1.68
CA LEU A 65 6.49 -3.32 2.04
C LEU A 65 6.81 -2.45 0.82
N VAL A 66 6.76 -3.01 -0.39
CA VAL A 66 6.99 -2.29 -1.64
C VAL A 66 5.64 -1.85 -2.22
N LEU A 67 5.48 -0.55 -2.50
CA LEU A 67 4.22 0.01 -2.99
C LEU A 67 3.75 -0.62 -4.30
N GLY A 68 4.66 -0.97 -5.21
CA GLY A 68 4.33 -1.64 -6.46
C GLY A 68 3.75 -3.04 -6.23
N ASN A 69 4.31 -3.80 -5.29
CA ASN A 69 3.79 -5.11 -4.89
C ASN A 69 2.44 -4.96 -4.20
N LEU A 70 2.32 -3.97 -3.31
CA LEU A 70 1.09 -3.66 -2.60
C LEU A 70 -0.02 -3.28 -3.57
N ARG A 71 0.23 -2.36 -4.51
CA ARG A 71 -0.72 -2.02 -5.59
C ARG A 71 -1.15 -3.24 -6.38
N GLN A 72 -0.19 -4.06 -6.81
CA GLN A 72 -0.50 -5.26 -7.60
C GLN A 72 -1.33 -6.26 -6.80
N TYR A 73 -1.01 -6.45 -5.52
CA TYR A 73 -1.73 -7.32 -4.60
C TYR A 73 -3.16 -6.84 -4.38
N ILE A 74 -3.32 -5.54 -4.10
CA ILE A 74 -4.62 -4.87 -4.00
C ILE A 74 -5.40 -5.05 -5.31
N SER A 75 -4.77 -4.77 -6.46
CA SER A 75 -5.41 -4.87 -7.78
C SER A 75 -5.92 -6.28 -8.08
N LYS A 76 -5.17 -7.31 -7.67
CA LYS A 76 -5.59 -8.71 -7.75
C LYS A 76 -6.77 -9.04 -6.83
N ARG A 77 -6.76 -8.49 -5.60
CA ARG A 77 -7.82 -8.69 -4.59
C ARG A 77 -9.12 -7.95 -4.93
N LEU A 78 -9.00 -6.74 -5.45
CA LEU A 78 -10.07 -5.92 -6.00
C LEU A 78 -10.43 -6.30 -7.44
N GLY A 79 -9.95 -7.46 -7.93
CA GLY A 79 -10.02 -7.89 -9.33
C GLY A 79 -11.30 -7.51 -10.05
N PRO A 80 -11.19 -7.24 -11.36
CA PRO A 80 -12.03 -6.31 -12.10
C PRO A 80 -13.50 -6.59 -11.82
N ALA A 81 -14.26 -5.55 -11.48
CA ALA A 81 -15.64 -5.55 -11.94
C ALA A 81 -15.57 -5.81 -13.46
N ALA A 82 -16.12 -6.95 -13.86
CA ALA A 82 -16.05 -7.59 -15.16
C ALA A 82 -16.18 -6.64 -16.37
#